data_AF-A0A961RNZ6-F1
#
_entry.id   AF-A0A961RNZ6-F1
#
_cell.length_a   1.000
_cell.length_b   1.000
_cell.length_c   1.000
_cell.angle_alpha   90.00
_cell.angle_beta   90.00
_cell.angle_gamma   90.00
#
_symmetry.space_group_name_H-M   'P 1'
#
loop_
_entity.id
_entity.type
_entity.pdbx_description
1 polymer ?
#
loop_
_entity_poly.entity_id
_entity_poly.type
_entity_poly.pdbx_seq_one_letter_code
_entity_poly.pdbx_strand_id
1 'polypeptide(L)'
;LELKPARLWAMRRAIFGLGLAQVLGAGMAIYGLLMLFGSLPANGALIAGFGLALSSTAFALQLLDENGATNTRWGQTGFSILLFQDLAIVPLLALASFLAPYSPDAPGNIWLDAGIAVAAVAGVILAGRYLLNPAFRFIGNTGAREVMIAAALFVVIGSGMLLQWAGLSMAMGAFLAGVMLAESSYRHELEADIEPFRGLLLGLFFIAVGLSVDLGVIRDNLFLITGATLGLLVLKAAINYLLCRIFGSDHNDAMRVALLIPQGGEFGFVLFSIAAASGLFTTSTASILIAIVTLSMALTPLSMMLAKRMVRADEAEEMDEDFDGAGADVLMVGFSRFGQIASQMLLSSGRDVTIIDHSADRVRAAQKFGFRIYFGDGTRKDVLEAAGIRRAKIVAVCTHKREITDRIIDLIQSEYPNAKIFARAYDRTHTLALRARGVDYEARETFESGLLFGRKTIEALGVEEARAQEIQDDVRKRDEERLAIQQVEGLYAGRDKLHTRPVTPEPLIKPVREGKRLDDDPEGRDPEKPANPHTVGANA
;
A
#
# COMPACT_ATOMS: atom_id res chain seq x y z
N LEU A 1 -0.11 7.16 -16.36
CA LEU A 1 0.90 6.09 -16.21
C LEU A 1 0.54 5.10 -15.09
N GLU A 2 -0.02 5.54 -13.96
CA GLU A 2 -0.35 4.70 -12.79
C GLU A 2 -1.46 3.63 -12.98
N LEU A 3 -2.11 3.56 -14.14
CA LEU A 3 -3.27 2.71 -14.40
C LEU A 3 -2.88 1.41 -15.09
N LYS A 4 -2.93 0.27 -14.37
CA LYS A 4 -2.85 -1.07 -14.99
C LYS A 4 -4.23 -1.47 -15.56
N PRO A 5 -4.40 -1.61 -16.89
CA PRO A 5 -5.72 -1.89 -17.51
C PRO A 5 -6.38 -3.18 -17.00
N ALA A 6 -5.57 -4.20 -16.70
CA ALA A 6 -6.06 -5.47 -16.16
C ALA A 6 -6.67 -5.33 -14.75
N ARG A 7 -6.13 -4.45 -13.89
CA ARG A 7 -6.65 -4.20 -12.54
C ARG A 7 -7.94 -3.37 -12.59
N LEU A 8 -8.01 -2.40 -13.50
CA LEU A 8 -9.23 -1.64 -13.79
C LEU A 8 -10.40 -2.55 -14.17
N TRP A 9 -10.16 -3.52 -15.05
CA TRP A 9 -11.21 -4.43 -15.53
C TRP A 9 -11.75 -5.37 -14.44
N ALA A 10 -10.89 -5.78 -13.51
CA ALA A 10 -11.28 -6.58 -12.35
C ALA A 10 -12.14 -5.77 -11.35
N MET A 11 -11.89 -4.46 -11.22
CA MET A 11 -12.59 -3.56 -10.31
C MET A 11 -13.74 -2.78 -10.98
N ARG A 12 -14.12 -3.13 -12.21
CA ARG A 12 -15.07 -2.34 -13.04
C ARG A 12 -16.42 -2.05 -12.37
N ARG A 13 -16.94 -2.97 -11.56
CA ARG A 13 -18.21 -2.75 -10.83
C ARG A 13 -18.06 -1.70 -9.72
N ALA A 14 -16.93 -1.68 -9.03
CA ALA A 14 -16.66 -0.68 -8.01
C ALA A 14 -16.36 0.69 -8.64
N ILE A 15 -15.55 0.72 -9.70
CA ILE A 15 -15.15 1.95 -10.40
C ILE A 15 -16.35 2.60 -11.11
N PHE A 16 -17.00 1.89 -12.03
CA PHE A 16 -18.10 2.44 -12.83
C PHE A 16 -19.46 2.38 -12.13
N GLY A 17 -19.58 1.66 -11.02
CA GLY A 17 -20.78 1.66 -10.18
C GLY A 17 -20.69 2.73 -9.10
N LEU A 18 -19.89 2.48 -8.07
CA LEU A 18 -19.77 3.35 -6.90
C LEU A 18 -19.11 4.68 -7.25
N GLY A 19 -18.01 4.68 -8.01
CA GLY A 19 -17.31 5.91 -8.42
C GLY A 19 -18.19 6.83 -9.27
N LEU A 20 -18.88 6.28 -10.28
CA LEU A 20 -19.83 7.05 -11.09
C LEU A 20 -20.98 7.61 -10.25
N ALA A 21 -21.58 6.79 -9.39
CA ALA A 21 -22.65 7.22 -8.50
C ALA A 21 -22.19 8.33 -7.55
N GLN A 22 -20.93 8.29 -7.09
CA GLN A 22 -20.34 9.33 -6.26
C GLN A 22 -20.16 10.64 -7.03
N VAL A 23 -19.55 10.62 -8.21
CA VAL A 23 -19.32 11.83 -8.99
C VAL A 23 -20.64 12.49 -9.40
N LEU A 24 -21.60 11.71 -9.90
CA LEU A 24 -22.92 12.22 -10.27
C LEU A 24 -23.71 12.68 -9.03
N GLY A 25 -23.76 11.86 -7.98
CA GLY A 25 -24.52 12.14 -6.77
C GLY A 25 -24.00 13.39 -6.05
N ALA A 26 -22.70 13.47 -5.80
CA ALA A 26 -22.09 14.64 -5.18
C ALA A 26 -22.13 15.87 -6.09
N GLY A 27 -21.82 15.72 -7.38
CA GLY A 27 -21.84 16.82 -8.35
C GLY A 27 -23.22 17.45 -8.48
N MET A 28 -24.26 16.62 -8.64
CA MET A 28 -25.65 17.10 -8.75
C MET A 28 -26.19 17.64 -7.43
N ALA A 29 -25.82 17.06 -6.29
CA ALA A 29 -26.23 17.58 -4.98
C ALA A 29 -25.65 18.99 -4.73
N ILE A 30 -24.36 19.18 -5.00
CA ILE A 30 -23.71 20.49 -4.85
C ILE A 30 -24.25 21.47 -5.88
N TYR A 31 -24.44 21.06 -7.13
CA TYR A 31 -25.11 21.88 -8.16
C TYR A 31 -26.49 22.36 -7.70
N GLY A 32 -27.32 21.44 -7.19
CA GLY A 32 -28.65 21.76 -6.67
C GLY A 32 -28.59 22.79 -5.54
N LEU A 33 -27.65 22.64 -4.60
CA LEU A 33 -27.44 23.63 -3.54
C LEU A 33 -27.03 25.00 -4.10
N LEU A 34 -26.09 25.06 -5.02
CA LEU A 34 -25.65 26.33 -5.64
C LEU A 34 -26.81 27.02 -6.38
N MET A 35 -27.66 26.25 -7.06
CA MET A 35 -28.86 26.77 -7.72
C MET A 35 -29.90 27.29 -6.71
N LEU A 36 -30.11 26.60 -5.59
CA LEU A 36 -31.05 27.03 -4.55
C LEU A 36 -30.62 28.36 -3.89
N PHE A 37 -29.31 28.56 -3.71
CA PHE A 37 -28.79 29.83 -3.19
C PHE A 37 -28.69 30.93 -4.26
N GLY A 38 -28.96 30.63 -5.53
CA GLY A 38 -28.91 31.58 -6.63
C GLY A 38 -27.53 32.23 -6.83
N SER A 39 -26.47 31.56 -6.40
CA SER A 39 -25.12 32.17 -6.31
C SER A 39 -24.39 32.22 -7.65
N LEU A 40 -24.78 31.39 -8.62
CA LEU A 40 -24.10 31.25 -9.90
C LEU A 40 -25.07 31.01 -11.07
N PRO A 41 -24.72 31.41 -12.30
CA PRO A 41 -25.42 30.98 -13.50
C PRO A 41 -25.45 29.44 -13.60
N ALA A 42 -26.49 28.87 -14.20
CA ALA A 42 -26.69 27.41 -14.23
C ALA A 42 -25.48 26.63 -14.76
N ASN A 43 -24.87 27.08 -15.85
CA ASN A 43 -23.68 26.43 -16.43
C ASN A 43 -22.47 26.51 -15.49
N GLY A 44 -22.26 27.67 -14.87
CA GLY A 44 -21.20 27.89 -13.89
C GLY A 44 -21.40 27.07 -12.61
N ALA A 45 -22.63 27.01 -12.10
CA ALA A 45 -23.00 26.19 -10.95
C ALA A 45 -22.78 24.69 -11.21
N LEU A 46 -23.04 24.22 -12.43
CA LEU A 46 -22.84 22.83 -12.80
C LEU A 46 -21.36 22.46 -12.75
N ILE A 47 -20.50 23.26 -13.38
CA ILE A 47 -19.04 23.05 -13.35
C ILE A 47 -18.48 23.20 -11.93
N ALA A 48 -18.97 24.18 -11.16
CA ALA A 48 -18.61 24.33 -9.75
C ALA A 48 -18.99 23.09 -8.91
N GLY A 49 -20.21 22.58 -9.08
CA GLY A 49 -20.71 21.40 -8.37
C GLY A 49 -19.88 20.15 -8.65
N PHE A 50 -19.64 19.86 -9.93
CA PHE A 50 -18.80 18.72 -10.32
C PHE A 50 -17.33 18.89 -9.93
N GLY A 51 -16.77 20.10 -10.00
CA GLY A 51 -15.40 20.35 -9.54
C GLY A 51 -15.23 20.15 -8.04
N LEU A 52 -16.20 20.57 -7.22
CA LEU A 52 -16.19 20.35 -5.78
C LEU A 52 -16.46 18.88 -5.39
N ALA A 53 -17.12 18.12 -6.26
CA ALA A 53 -17.37 16.69 -6.05
C ALA A 53 -16.09 15.84 -6.12
N LEU A 54 -15.09 16.27 -6.89
CA LEU A 54 -13.79 15.60 -7.01
C LEU A 54 -12.99 15.75 -5.70
N SER A 55 -12.24 14.71 -5.36
CA SER A 55 -11.42 14.66 -4.14
C SER A 55 -9.94 14.53 -4.51
N SER A 56 -9.04 14.90 -3.60
CA SER A 56 -7.59 14.81 -3.87
C SER A 56 -7.11 13.36 -3.77
N THR A 57 -6.69 12.79 -4.90
CA THR A 57 -6.20 11.42 -5.00
C THR A 57 -4.86 11.26 -4.29
N ALA A 58 -3.91 12.19 -4.53
CA ALA A 58 -2.58 12.14 -3.92
C ALA A 58 -2.66 12.15 -2.38
N PHE A 59 -3.47 13.05 -1.81
CA PHE A 59 -3.60 13.19 -0.37
C PHE A 59 -4.29 11.97 0.27
N ALA A 60 -5.35 11.46 -0.36
CA ALA A 60 -6.06 10.29 0.13
C ALA A 60 -5.21 9.02 0.07
N LEU A 61 -4.43 8.82 -0.99
CA LEU A 61 -3.54 7.66 -1.10
C LEU A 61 -2.37 7.72 -0.13
N GLN A 62 -1.77 8.89 0.06
CA GLN A 62 -0.75 9.09 1.08
C GLN A 62 -1.30 8.70 2.46
N LEU A 63 -2.52 9.14 2.79
CA LEU A 63 -3.12 8.83 4.09
C LEU A 63 -3.49 7.35 4.24
N LEU A 64 -3.88 6.68 3.15
CA LEU A 64 -4.08 5.22 3.15
C LEU A 64 -2.76 4.48 3.42
N ASP A 65 -1.66 4.93 2.84
CA ASP A 65 -0.35 4.33 3.01
C ASP A 65 0.19 4.52 4.44
N GLU A 66 0.09 5.75 4.96
CA GLU A 66 0.46 6.08 6.35
C GLU A 66 -0.32 5.26 7.39
N ASN A 67 -1.58 4.89 7.09
CA ASN A 67 -2.40 4.04 7.96
C ASN A 67 -2.28 2.53 7.64
N GLY A 68 -1.42 2.12 6.69
CA GLY A 68 -1.26 0.72 6.27
C GLY A 68 -2.53 0.11 5.67
N ALA A 69 -3.42 0.96 5.14
CA ALA A 69 -4.78 0.61 4.75
C ALA A 69 -4.98 0.38 3.26
N THR A 70 -3.95 0.58 2.44
CA THR A 70 -4.00 0.49 0.97
C THR A 70 -4.62 -0.81 0.45
N ASN A 71 -4.37 -1.93 1.13
CA ASN A 71 -4.86 -3.26 0.74
C ASN A 71 -6.12 -3.72 1.50
N THR A 72 -6.72 -2.87 2.34
CA THR A 72 -7.96 -3.17 3.06
C THR A 72 -9.19 -2.99 2.16
N ARG A 73 -10.35 -3.51 2.59
CA ARG A 73 -11.61 -3.35 1.86
C ARG A 73 -11.98 -1.88 1.67
N TRP A 74 -12.01 -1.09 2.74
CA TRP A 74 -12.29 0.35 2.66
C TRP A 74 -11.25 1.13 1.85
N GLY A 75 -9.96 0.75 1.93
CA GLY A 75 -8.90 1.34 1.11
C GLY A 75 -9.12 1.11 -0.38
N GLN A 76 -9.47 -0.12 -0.79
CA GLN A 76 -9.80 -0.43 -2.18
C GLN A 76 -11.08 0.27 -2.66
N THR A 77 -12.08 0.41 -1.79
CA THR A 77 -13.31 1.17 -2.08
C THR A 77 -13.01 2.64 -2.32
N GLY A 78 -12.26 3.28 -1.42
CA GLY A 78 -11.84 4.68 -1.56
C GLY A 78 -11.00 4.90 -2.82
N PHE A 79 -10.03 4.03 -3.08
CA PHE A 79 -9.23 4.06 -4.30
C PHE A 79 -10.09 3.95 -5.57
N SER A 80 -11.11 3.09 -5.58
CA SER A 80 -12.00 2.93 -6.75
C SER A 80 -12.77 4.21 -7.08
N ILE A 81 -13.21 4.95 -6.06
CA ILE A 81 -13.91 6.23 -6.25
C ILE A 81 -12.94 7.27 -6.81
N LEU A 82 -11.78 7.44 -6.19
CA LEU A 82 -10.73 8.38 -6.65
C LEU A 82 -10.32 8.10 -8.10
N LEU A 83 -10.18 6.82 -8.46
CA LEU A 83 -9.82 6.43 -9.82
C LEU A 83 -10.86 6.83 -10.86
N PHE A 84 -12.14 6.73 -10.49
CA PHE A 84 -13.21 7.18 -11.36
C PHE A 84 -13.23 8.72 -11.45
N GLN A 85 -12.97 9.42 -10.35
CA GLN A 85 -12.86 10.89 -10.34
C GLN A 85 -11.73 11.37 -11.27
N ASP A 86 -10.56 10.74 -11.22
CA ASP A 86 -9.43 11.03 -12.11
C ASP A 86 -9.78 10.78 -13.58
N LEU A 87 -10.60 9.76 -13.88
CA LEU A 87 -11.08 9.50 -15.23
C LEU A 87 -12.15 10.52 -15.66
N ALA A 88 -12.99 10.98 -14.72
CA ALA A 88 -14.08 11.91 -14.97
C ALA A 88 -13.62 13.34 -15.25
N ILE A 89 -12.37 13.71 -14.94
CA ILE A 89 -11.88 15.07 -15.21
C ILE A 89 -11.87 15.42 -16.69
N VAL A 90 -11.53 14.48 -17.57
CA VAL A 90 -11.49 14.70 -19.03
C VAL A 90 -12.84 15.16 -19.58
N PRO A 91 -13.94 14.40 -19.39
CA PRO A 91 -15.24 14.85 -19.86
C PRO A 91 -15.71 16.12 -19.15
N LEU A 92 -15.33 16.37 -17.89
CA LEU A 92 -15.66 17.62 -17.18
C LEU A 92 -14.94 18.84 -17.77
N LEU A 93 -13.67 18.71 -18.15
CA LEU A 93 -12.92 19.76 -18.83
C LEU A 93 -13.51 20.06 -20.21
N ALA A 94 -13.90 19.03 -20.95
CA ALA A 94 -14.60 19.19 -22.22
C ALA A 94 -15.96 19.90 -22.03
N LEU A 95 -16.72 19.48 -21.01
CA LEU A 95 -18.01 20.06 -20.68
C LEU A 95 -17.87 21.54 -20.29
N ALA A 96 -16.83 21.92 -19.54
CA ALA A 96 -16.58 23.32 -19.20
C ALA A 96 -16.32 24.18 -20.44
N SER A 97 -15.54 23.69 -21.40
CA SER A 97 -15.31 24.38 -22.68
C SER A 97 -16.59 24.48 -23.52
N PHE A 98 -17.43 23.44 -23.53
CA PHE A 98 -18.66 23.41 -24.31
C PHE A 98 -19.78 24.28 -23.73
N LEU A 99 -19.85 24.41 -22.40
CA LEU A 99 -20.85 25.22 -21.71
C LEU A 99 -20.50 26.71 -21.66
N ALA A 100 -19.30 27.08 -22.09
CA ALA A 100 -18.84 28.45 -22.14
C ALA A 100 -19.83 29.32 -22.94
N PRO A 101 -20.15 30.54 -22.48
CA PRO A 101 -21.06 31.42 -23.19
C PRO A 101 -20.58 31.65 -24.63
N TYR A 102 -21.47 31.41 -25.59
CA TYR A 102 -21.19 31.67 -26.99
C TYR A 102 -21.32 33.18 -27.26
N SER A 103 -20.29 33.81 -27.83
CA SER A 103 -20.39 35.20 -28.27
C SER A 103 -21.44 35.30 -29.40
N PRO A 104 -22.43 36.20 -29.30
CA PRO A 104 -23.48 36.37 -30.32
C PRO A 104 -22.94 36.67 -31.73
N ASP A 105 -21.72 37.21 -31.83
CA ASP A 105 -21.05 37.57 -33.08
C ASP A 105 -20.14 36.47 -33.65
N ALA A 106 -20.05 35.30 -33.02
CA ALA A 106 -19.28 34.18 -33.55
C ALA A 106 -20.11 33.41 -34.60
N PRO A 107 -19.67 33.30 -35.86
CA PRO A 107 -20.46 32.71 -36.95
C PRO A 107 -20.37 31.16 -36.99
N GLY A 108 -20.28 30.49 -35.85
CA GLY A 108 -20.04 29.05 -35.76
C GLY A 108 -21.30 28.24 -35.48
N ASN A 109 -21.39 27.07 -36.09
CA ASN A 109 -22.42 26.09 -35.84
C ASN A 109 -21.96 25.18 -34.68
N ILE A 110 -22.70 25.17 -33.56
CA ILE A 110 -22.39 24.35 -32.38
C ILE A 110 -22.14 22.87 -32.74
N TRP A 111 -22.86 22.34 -33.73
CA TRP A 111 -22.66 20.97 -34.21
C TRP A 111 -21.36 20.78 -34.98
N LEU A 112 -20.92 21.81 -35.71
CA LEU A 112 -19.63 21.82 -36.39
C LEU A 112 -18.49 21.91 -35.37
N ASP A 113 -18.60 22.79 -34.38
CA ASP A 113 -17.59 22.96 -33.32
C ASP A 113 -17.47 21.68 -32.48
N ALA A 114 -18.60 21.05 -32.13
CA ALA A 114 -18.63 19.74 -31.48
C ALA A 114 -18.01 18.65 -32.38
N GLY A 115 -18.30 18.68 -33.68
CA GLY A 115 -17.70 17.77 -34.66
C GLY A 115 -16.18 17.92 -34.77
N ILE A 116 -15.67 19.16 -34.79
CA ILE A 116 -14.25 19.48 -34.79
C ILE A 116 -13.60 18.99 -33.49
N ALA A 117 -14.22 19.23 -32.34
CA ALA A 117 -13.71 18.77 -31.05
C ALA A 117 -13.60 17.24 -31.00
N VAL A 118 -14.65 16.51 -31.43
CA VAL A 118 -14.64 15.03 -31.48
C VAL A 118 -13.59 14.54 -32.48
N ALA A 119 -13.50 15.16 -33.66
CA ALA A 119 -12.50 14.81 -34.67
C ALA A 119 -11.07 15.06 -34.17
N ALA A 120 -10.83 16.13 -33.42
CA ALA A 120 -9.53 16.45 -32.83
C ALA A 120 -9.14 15.43 -31.74
N VAL A 121 -10.08 15.08 -30.85
CA VAL A 121 -9.86 14.03 -29.84
C VAL A 121 -9.56 12.68 -30.51
N ALA A 122 -10.35 12.30 -31.50
CA ALA A 122 -10.11 11.10 -32.30
C ALA A 122 -8.75 11.17 -33.01
N GLY A 123 -8.39 12.32 -33.56
CA GLY A 123 -7.10 12.57 -34.21
C GLY A 123 -5.92 12.37 -33.26
N VAL A 124 -5.99 12.92 -32.04
CA VAL A 124 -4.96 12.72 -31.01
C VAL A 124 -4.88 11.26 -30.57
N ILE A 125 -6.00 10.57 -30.39
CA ILE A 125 -6.01 9.15 -30.03
C ILE A 125 -5.42 8.28 -31.15
N LEU A 126 -5.80 8.53 -32.40
CA LEU A 126 -5.28 7.81 -33.57
C LEU A 126 -3.79 8.08 -33.75
N ALA A 127 -3.36 9.34 -33.63
CA ALA A 127 -1.94 9.70 -33.66
C ALA A 127 -1.19 9.05 -32.50
N GLY A 128 -1.78 9.04 -31.31
CA GLY A 128 -1.29 8.33 -30.14
C GLY A 128 -0.98 6.87 -30.44
N ARG A 129 -1.97 6.16 -30.98
CA ARG A 129 -1.91 4.73 -31.26
C ARG A 129 -0.93 4.38 -32.39
N TYR A 130 -0.89 5.17 -33.45
CA TYR A 130 -0.13 4.82 -34.66
C TYR A 130 1.22 5.51 -34.79
N LEU A 131 1.40 6.73 -34.27
CA LEU A 131 2.65 7.50 -34.42
C LEU A 131 3.58 7.38 -33.21
N LEU A 132 3.07 7.26 -31.98
CA LEU A 132 3.94 7.28 -30.78
C LEU A 132 4.88 6.07 -30.75
N ASN A 133 4.37 4.84 -30.92
CA ASN A 133 5.21 3.65 -30.84
C ASN A 133 6.37 3.65 -31.86
N PRO A 134 6.15 3.96 -33.16
CA PRO A 134 7.25 4.09 -34.12
C PRO A 134 8.23 5.23 -33.77
N ALA A 135 7.72 6.40 -33.36
CA ALA A 135 8.56 7.55 -33.02
C ALA A 135 9.45 7.26 -31.81
N PHE A 136 8.89 6.75 -30.72
CA PHE A 136 9.66 6.37 -29.53
C PHE A 136 10.60 5.20 -29.80
N ARG A 137 10.26 4.30 -30.73
CA ARG A 137 11.20 3.25 -31.15
C ARG A 137 12.41 3.81 -31.88
N PHE A 138 12.20 4.78 -32.76
CA PHE A 138 13.29 5.45 -33.45
C PHE A 138 14.22 6.18 -32.47
N ILE A 139 13.63 6.89 -31.50
CA ILE A 139 14.38 7.62 -30.48
C ILE A 139 15.08 6.66 -29.51
N GLY A 140 14.42 5.61 -29.05
CA GLY A 140 14.99 4.62 -28.13
C GLY A 140 16.24 3.93 -28.70
N ASN A 141 16.32 3.78 -30.03
CA ASN A 141 17.52 3.25 -30.69
C ASN A 141 18.74 4.18 -30.59
N THR A 142 18.56 5.46 -30.26
CA THR A 142 19.67 6.42 -30.08
C THR A 142 20.34 6.31 -28.72
N GLY A 143 19.65 5.72 -27.73
CA GLY A 143 20.13 5.60 -26.34
C GLY A 143 20.21 6.93 -25.57
N ALA A 144 19.78 8.06 -26.16
CA ALA A 144 19.85 9.37 -25.54
C ALA A 144 18.60 9.65 -24.69
N ARG A 145 18.74 9.60 -23.37
CA ARG A 145 17.66 9.78 -22.39
C ARG A 145 17.03 11.17 -22.49
N GLU A 146 17.82 12.19 -22.77
CA GLU A 146 17.37 13.57 -22.92
C GLU A 146 16.41 13.74 -24.11
N VAL A 147 16.64 12.99 -25.19
CA VAL A 147 15.78 13.03 -26.39
C VAL A 147 14.44 12.34 -26.13
N MET A 148 14.43 11.26 -25.33
CA MET A 148 13.20 10.59 -24.89
C MET A 148 12.32 11.55 -24.07
N ILE A 149 12.91 12.26 -23.10
CA ILE A 149 12.20 13.28 -22.30
C ILE A 149 11.66 14.40 -23.19
N ALA A 150 12.50 14.94 -24.07
CA ALA A 150 12.10 16.02 -24.98
C ALA A 150 10.93 15.60 -25.89
N ALA A 151 10.95 14.37 -26.41
CA ALA A 151 9.87 13.83 -27.21
C ALA A 151 8.58 13.62 -26.42
N ALA A 152 8.67 13.12 -25.18
CA ALA A 152 7.52 12.98 -24.29
C ALA A 152 6.85 14.34 -24.02
N LEU A 153 7.65 15.35 -23.69
CA LEU A 153 7.15 16.72 -23.50
C LEU A 153 6.57 17.32 -24.78
N PHE A 154 7.21 17.07 -25.94
CA PHE A 154 6.70 17.50 -27.24
C PHE A 154 5.33 16.89 -27.53
N VAL A 155 5.12 15.61 -27.25
CA VAL A 155 3.83 14.93 -27.42
C VAL A 155 2.76 15.53 -26.50
N VAL A 156 3.10 15.79 -25.23
CA VAL A 156 2.17 16.40 -24.26
C VAL A 156 1.77 17.81 -24.69
N ILE A 157 2.75 18.67 -25.01
CA ILE A 157 2.51 20.05 -25.45
C ILE A 157 1.78 20.07 -26.80
N GLY A 158 2.23 19.26 -27.76
CA GLY A 158 1.65 19.18 -29.10
C GLY A 158 0.20 18.69 -29.09
N SER A 159 -0.12 17.70 -28.26
CA SER A 159 -1.51 17.25 -28.07
C SER A 159 -2.36 18.33 -27.38
N GLY A 160 -1.80 19.03 -26.39
CA GLY A 160 -2.42 20.18 -25.74
C GLY A 160 -2.77 21.29 -26.74
N MET A 161 -1.81 21.70 -27.57
CA MET A 161 -1.98 22.72 -28.60
C MET A 161 -2.99 22.30 -29.67
N LEU A 162 -2.93 21.05 -30.15
CA LEU A 162 -3.89 20.53 -31.12
C LEU A 162 -5.33 20.61 -30.62
N LEU A 163 -5.58 20.20 -29.37
CA LEU A 163 -6.92 20.29 -28.79
C LEU A 163 -7.31 21.73 -28.48
N GLN A 164 -6.37 22.60 -28.12
CA GLN A 164 -6.63 24.02 -27.95
C GLN A 164 -7.10 24.68 -29.24
N TRP A 165 -6.49 24.36 -30.37
CA TRP A 165 -6.95 24.84 -31.68
C TRP A 165 -8.34 24.33 -32.07
N ALA A 166 -8.73 23.17 -31.53
CA ALA A 166 -10.08 22.62 -31.67
C ALA A 166 -11.09 23.19 -30.66
N GLY A 167 -10.73 24.23 -29.88
CA GLY A 167 -11.61 24.88 -28.91
C GLY A 167 -11.70 24.18 -27.55
N LEU A 168 -10.82 23.21 -27.29
CA LEU A 168 -10.79 22.44 -26.03
C LEU A 168 -9.65 22.92 -25.13
N SER A 169 -9.61 22.46 -23.87
CA SER A 169 -8.52 22.87 -22.96
C SER A 169 -7.19 22.16 -23.29
N MET A 170 -6.07 22.88 -23.14
CA MET A 170 -4.73 22.27 -23.22
C MET A 170 -4.55 21.14 -22.18
N ALA A 171 -5.15 21.30 -21.00
CA ALA A 171 -5.11 20.28 -19.94
C ALA A 171 -5.71 18.94 -20.39
N MET A 172 -6.78 18.98 -21.18
CA MET A 172 -7.38 17.78 -21.75
C MET A 172 -6.44 17.08 -22.75
N GLY A 173 -5.74 17.85 -23.59
CA GLY A 173 -4.76 17.30 -24.52
C GLY A 173 -3.55 16.69 -23.82
N ALA A 174 -3.06 17.34 -22.77
CA ALA A 174 -2.00 16.81 -21.93
C ALA A 174 -2.40 15.50 -21.22
N PHE A 175 -3.64 15.42 -20.71
CA PHE A 175 -4.16 14.20 -20.10
C PHE A 175 -4.26 13.06 -21.12
N LEU A 176 -4.86 13.31 -22.29
CA LEU A 176 -4.99 12.31 -23.35
C LEU A 176 -3.62 11.83 -23.84
N ALA A 177 -2.65 12.73 -24.01
CA ALA A 177 -1.27 12.38 -24.31
C ALA A 177 -0.68 11.44 -23.25
N GLY A 178 -0.86 11.75 -21.96
CA GLY A 178 -0.41 10.91 -20.86
C GLY A 178 -1.03 9.52 -20.85
N VAL A 179 -2.31 9.39 -21.22
CA VAL A 179 -2.98 8.08 -21.38
C VAL A 179 -2.39 7.31 -22.55
N MET A 180 -2.19 7.96 -23.71
CA MET A 180 -1.59 7.31 -24.89
C MET A 180 -0.13 6.88 -24.65
N LEU A 181 0.65 7.71 -23.95
CA LEU A 181 2.02 7.37 -23.55
C LEU A 181 2.06 6.20 -22.57
N ALA A 182 1.04 6.04 -21.72
CA ALA A 182 0.95 4.90 -20.80
C ALA A 182 0.69 3.55 -21.49
N GLU A 183 0.15 3.55 -22.72
CA GLU A 183 -0.01 2.36 -23.55
C GLU A 183 1.23 2.04 -24.41
N SER A 184 2.23 2.93 -24.46
CA SER A 184 3.47 2.73 -25.23
C SER A 184 4.31 1.57 -24.69
N SER A 185 5.06 0.91 -25.58
CA SER A 185 6.07 -0.08 -25.19
C SER A 185 7.18 0.52 -24.31
N TYR A 186 7.38 1.84 -24.40
CA TYR A 186 8.38 2.61 -23.65
C TYR A 186 7.86 3.19 -22.33
N ARG A 187 6.65 2.80 -21.88
CA ARG A 187 6.01 3.43 -20.71
C ARG A 187 6.88 3.46 -19.45
N HIS A 188 7.64 2.41 -19.15
CA HIS A 188 8.41 2.31 -17.90
C HIS A 188 9.62 3.24 -17.92
N GLU A 189 10.24 3.39 -19.09
CA GLU A 189 11.33 4.34 -19.29
C GLU A 189 10.80 5.78 -19.19
N LEU A 190 9.70 6.08 -19.88
CA LEU A 190 9.03 7.38 -19.80
C LEU A 190 8.56 7.72 -18.38
N GLU A 191 8.06 6.74 -17.63
CA GLU A 191 7.65 6.91 -16.24
C GLU A 191 8.84 7.23 -15.35
N ALA A 192 9.93 6.45 -15.43
CA ALA A 192 11.16 6.69 -14.67
C ALA A 192 11.84 8.03 -15.01
N ASP A 193 11.64 8.50 -16.24
CA ASP A 193 12.20 9.76 -16.72
C ASP A 193 11.38 10.98 -16.28
N ILE A 194 10.05 10.84 -16.17
CA ILE A 194 9.14 11.91 -15.75
C ILE A 194 8.97 11.97 -14.23
N GLU A 195 9.12 10.84 -13.53
CA GLU A 195 8.94 10.74 -12.07
C GLU A 195 9.69 11.82 -11.27
N PRO A 196 10.97 12.15 -11.54
CA PRO A 196 11.69 13.21 -10.84
C PRO A 196 11.05 14.60 -11.01
N PHE A 197 10.41 14.86 -12.15
CA PHE A 197 9.77 16.14 -12.45
C PHE A 197 8.36 16.25 -11.88
N ARG A 198 7.69 15.12 -11.59
CA ARG A 198 6.31 15.11 -11.11
C ARG A 198 6.13 15.95 -9.85
N GLY A 199 6.98 15.73 -8.84
CA GLY A 199 6.93 16.49 -7.59
C GLY A 199 7.23 17.98 -7.79
N LEU A 200 8.20 18.31 -8.63
CA LEU A 200 8.58 19.69 -8.94
C LEU A 200 7.45 20.44 -9.66
N LEU A 201 6.86 19.84 -10.69
CA LEU A 201 5.75 20.41 -11.46
C LEU A 201 4.48 20.54 -10.62
N LEU A 202 4.23 19.59 -9.72
CA LEU A 202 3.12 19.67 -8.77
C LEU A 202 3.32 20.84 -7.78
N GLY A 203 4.53 21.01 -7.26
CA GLY A 203 4.87 22.16 -6.41
C GLY A 203 4.70 23.50 -7.14
N LEU A 204 5.20 23.60 -8.38
CA LEU A 204 5.03 24.78 -9.21
C LEU A 204 3.55 25.07 -9.52
N PHE A 205 2.76 24.03 -9.80
CA PHE A 205 1.32 24.13 -10.02
C PHE A 205 0.60 24.74 -8.80
N PHE A 206 0.88 24.25 -7.59
CA PHE A 206 0.27 24.79 -6.37
C PHE A 206 0.68 26.24 -6.10
N ILE A 207 1.93 26.60 -6.37
CA ILE A 207 2.39 28.00 -6.27
C ILE A 207 1.65 28.88 -7.28
N ALA A 208 1.54 28.45 -8.54
CA ALA A 208 0.87 29.21 -9.59
C ALA A 208 -0.62 29.40 -9.29
N VAL A 209 -1.32 28.34 -8.87
CA VAL A 209 -2.72 28.43 -8.44
C VAL A 209 -2.85 29.37 -7.25
N GLY A 210 -2.00 29.23 -6.23
CA GLY A 210 -2.02 30.08 -5.04
C GLY A 210 -1.81 31.57 -5.36
N LEU A 211 -0.91 31.89 -6.28
CA LEU A 211 -0.67 33.26 -6.76
C LEU A 211 -1.82 33.81 -7.61
N SER A 212 -2.63 32.95 -8.23
CA SER A 212 -3.81 33.36 -8.99
C SER A 212 -5.02 33.71 -8.12
N VAL A 213 -4.97 33.42 -6.81
CA VAL A 213 -6.06 33.69 -5.89
C VAL A 213 -6.02 35.13 -5.39
N ASP A 214 -7.15 35.82 -5.47
CA ASP A 214 -7.30 37.17 -4.93
C ASP A 214 -7.51 37.13 -3.40
N LEU A 215 -6.51 37.61 -2.65
CA LEU A 215 -6.55 37.66 -1.18
C LEU A 215 -7.58 38.67 -0.65
N GLY A 216 -7.90 39.72 -1.40
CA GLY A 216 -8.96 40.67 -1.06
C GLY A 216 -10.32 39.98 -1.06
N VAL A 217 -10.60 39.21 -2.13
CA VAL A 217 -11.83 38.41 -2.24
C VAL A 217 -11.93 37.39 -1.09
N ILE A 218 -10.84 36.71 -0.72
CA ILE A 218 -10.85 35.78 0.42
C ILE A 218 -11.21 36.50 1.71
N ARG A 219 -10.57 37.64 1.97
CA ARG A 219 -10.79 38.42 3.20
C ARG A 219 -12.26 38.84 3.32
N ASP A 220 -12.86 39.30 2.24
CA ASP A 220 -14.23 39.78 2.22
C ASP A 220 -15.25 38.63 2.34
N ASN A 221 -14.87 37.41 1.95
CA ASN A 221 -15.73 36.23 1.92
C ASN A 221 -15.34 35.17 2.95
N LEU A 222 -14.59 35.51 4.00
CA LEU A 222 -14.00 34.53 4.93
C LEU A 222 -15.07 33.64 5.60
N PHE A 223 -16.21 34.22 5.98
CA PHE A 223 -17.33 33.48 6.56
C PHE A 223 -17.99 32.54 5.55
N LEU A 224 -18.18 33.01 4.31
CA LEU A 224 -18.71 32.19 3.22
C LEU A 224 -17.79 31.00 2.94
N ILE A 225 -16.48 31.24 2.80
CA ILE A 225 -15.49 30.19 2.52
C ILE A 225 -15.47 29.16 3.64
N THR A 226 -15.40 29.60 4.89
CA THR A 226 -15.36 28.69 6.05
C THR A 226 -16.65 27.87 6.16
N GLY A 227 -17.81 28.52 6.06
CA GLY A 227 -19.11 27.86 6.11
C GLY A 227 -19.32 26.88 4.95
N ALA A 228 -18.98 27.29 3.72
CA ALA A 228 -19.06 26.45 2.54
C ALA A 228 -18.09 25.26 2.61
N THR A 229 -16.90 25.44 3.17
CA THR A 229 -15.94 24.35 3.35
C THR A 229 -16.47 23.31 4.33
N LEU A 230 -16.96 23.72 5.49
CA LEU A 230 -17.55 22.78 6.46
C LEU A 230 -18.80 22.10 5.88
N GLY A 231 -19.66 22.85 5.20
CA GLY A 231 -20.82 22.30 4.51
C GLY A 231 -20.44 21.28 3.44
N LEU A 232 -19.41 21.55 2.65
CA LEU A 232 -18.88 20.64 1.63
C LEU A 232 -18.40 19.33 2.26
N LEU A 233 -17.59 19.42 3.32
CA LEU A 233 -17.06 18.24 4.00
C LEU A 233 -18.17 17.37 4.57
N VAL A 234 -19.16 17.97 5.25
CA VAL A 234 -20.30 17.25 5.82
C VAL A 234 -21.16 16.61 4.73
N LEU A 235 -21.48 17.36 3.67
CA LEU A 235 -22.30 16.87 2.57
C LEU A 235 -21.62 15.71 1.85
N LYS A 236 -20.35 15.86 1.46
CA LYS A 236 -19.61 14.80 0.78
C LYS A 236 -19.42 13.59 1.66
N ALA A 237 -19.13 13.76 2.96
CA ALA A 237 -19.08 12.65 3.90
C ALA A 237 -20.42 11.89 3.97
N ALA A 238 -21.56 12.61 4.04
CA ALA A 238 -22.88 11.99 4.07
C ALA A 238 -23.19 11.21 2.78
N ILE A 239 -22.89 11.81 1.61
CA ILE A 239 -23.08 11.16 0.30
C ILE A 239 -22.20 9.92 0.17
N ASN A 240 -20.91 10.04 0.49
CA ASN A 240 -19.97 8.93 0.42
C ASN A 240 -20.37 7.79 1.37
N TYR A 241 -20.79 8.11 2.59
CA TYR A 241 -21.28 7.12 3.56
C TYR A 241 -22.50 6.38 3.03
N LEU A 242 -23.52 7.12 2.55
CA LEU A 242 -24.75 6.54 2.03
C LEU A 242 -24.48 5.63 0.83
N LEU A 243 -23.65 6.08 -0.11
CA LEU A 243 -23.29 5.31 -1.30
C LEU A 243 -22.51 4.05 -0.91
N CYS A 244 -21.54 4.12 0.00
CA CYS A 244 -20.83 2.94 0.47
C CYS A 244 -21.79 1.92 1.12
N ARG A 245 -22.78 2.39 1.90
CA ARG A 245 -23.79 1.51 2.51
C ARG A 245 -24.71 0.86 1.48
N ILE A 246 -25.17 1.61 0.47
CA ILE A 246 -26.01 1.09 -0.63
C ILE A 246 -25.27 0.04 -1.44
N PHE A 247 -23.97 0.22 -1.65
CA PHE A 247 -23.11 -0.71 -2.40
C PHE A 247 -22.54 -1.85 -1.53
N GLY A 248 -23.01 -2.00 -0.29
CA GLY A 248 -22.76 -3.18 0.54
C GLY A 248 -21.55 -3.12 1.47
N SER A 249 -20.90 -1.95 1.63
CA SER A 249 -19.89 -1.77 2.70
C SER A 249 -20.55 -1.75 4.07
N ASP A 250 -19.88 -2.29 5.09
CA ASP A 250 -20.33 -2.20 6.48
C ASP A 250 -20.23 -0.76 7.02
N HIS A 251 -20.71 -0.51 8.24
CA HIS A 251 -20.68 0.83 8.83
C HIS A 251 -19.25 1.37 8.98
N ASN A 252 -18.33 0.51 9.43
CA ASN A 252 -16.96 0.90 9.73
C ASN A 252 -16.19 1.27 8.46
N ASP A 253 -16.29 0.46 7.41
CA ASP A 253 -15.67 0.73 6.11
C ASP A 253 -16.32 1.95 5.44
N ALA A 254 -17.65 2.07 5.48
CA ALA A 254 -18.35 3.23 4.93
C ALA A 254 -17.95 4.54 5.62
N MET A 255 -17.82 4.54 6.95
CA MET A 255 -17.40 5.72 7.72
C MET A 255 -15.95 6.10 7.41
N ARG A 256 -15.05 5.12 7.30
CA ARG A 256 -13.64 5.35 6.94
C ARG A 256 -13.52 5.98 5.56
N VAL A 257 -14.22 5.45 4.55
CA VAL A 257 -14.23 6.04 3.20
C VAL A 257 -14.85 7.44 3.21
N ALA A 258 -15.98 7.62 3.88
CA ALA A 258 -16.69 8.89 3.94
C ALA A 258 -15.84 10.05 4.46
N LEU A 259 -14.97 9.77 5.42
CA LEU A 259 -14.10 10.77 6.05
C LEU A 259 -12.68 10.81 5.47
N LEU A 260 -12.32 9.84 4.62
CA LEU A 260 -11.05 9.83 3.86
C LEU A 260 -11.09 10.77 2.65
N ILE A 261 -12.22 10.81 1.94
CA ILE A 261 -12.38 11.56 0.68
C ILE A 261 -13.45 12.67 0.67
N PRO A 262 -13.81 13.35 1.78
CA PRO A 262 -14.76 14.47 1.74
C PRO A 262 -14.19 15.76 1.16
N GLN A 263 -12.86 15.94 1.17
CA GLN A 263 -12.17 17.13 0.68
C GLN A 263 -12.29 17.33 -0.83
N GLY A 264 -12.06 18.56 -1.29
CA GLY A 264 -11.85 18.86 -2.71
C GLY A 264 -10.53 18.29 -3.25
N GLY A 265 -10.38 18.28 -4.56
CA GLY A 265 -9.18 17.79 -5.25
C GLY A 265 -8.47 18.84 -6.10
N GLU A 266 -7.22 18.56 -6.46
CA GLU A 266 -6.38 19.41 -7.28
C GLU A 266 -6.99 19.74 -8.66
N PHE A 267 -7.80 18.82 -9.19
CA PHE A 267 -8.51 19.01 -10.44
C PHE A 267 -9.56 20.14 -10.37
N GLY A 268 -10.06 20.45 -9.17
CA GLY A 268 -10.93 21.60 -8.94
C GLY A 268 -10.25 22.92 -9.32
N PHE A 269 -8.98 23.09 -8.97
CA PHE A 269 -8.22 24.31 -9.32
C PHE A 269 -8.18 24.53 -10.84
N VAL A 270 -7.81 23.48 -11.59
CA VAL A 270 -7.74 23.53 -13.05
C VAL A 270 -9.12 23.83 -13.65
N LEU A 271 -10.15 23.12 -13.18
CA LEU A 271 -11.50 23.25 -13.71
C LEU A 271 -12.08 24.65 -13.45
N PHE A 272 -11.87 25.21 -12.26
CA PHE A 272 -12.39 26.54 -11.91
C PHE A 272 -11.64 27.67 -12.63
N SER A 273 -10.32 27.55 -12.79
CA SER A 273 -9.54 28.51 -13.57
C SER A 273 -9.96 28.51 -15.04
N ILE A 274 -10.20 27.33 -15.64
CA ILE A 274 -10.69 27.22 -17.01
C ILE A 274 -12.11 27.80 -17.11
N ALA A 275 -13.00 27.46 -16.19
CA ALA A 275 -14.36 27.98 -16.21
C ALA A 275 -14.40 29.51 -16.11
N ALA A 276 -13.56 30.11 -15.27
CA ALA A 276 -13.44 31.57 -15.21
C ALA A 276 -12.85 32.16 -16.50
N ALA A 277 -11.80 31.55 -17.07
CA ALA A 277 -11.21 31.99 -18.32
C ALA A 277 -12.18 31.87 -19.51
N SER A 278 -13.08 30.90 -19.48
CA SER A 278 -14.15 30.68 -20.45
C SER A 278 -15.42 31.51 -20.16
N GLY A 279 -15.42 32.35 -19.13
CA GLY A 279 -16.55 33.24 -18.82
C GLY A 279 -17.77 32.57 -18.19
N LEU A 280 -17.66 31.33 -17.71
CA LEU A 280 -18.75 30.63 -17.01
C LEU A 280 -19.08 31.26 -15.65
N PHE A 281 -18.09 31.86 -15.00
CA PHE A 281 -18.23 32.67 -13.80
C PHE A 281 -17.02 33.61 -13.63
N THR A 282 -17.07 34.49 -12.64
CA THR A 282 -16.02 35.51 -12.42
C THR A 282 -14.74 34.94 -11.81
N THR A 283 -13.61 35.61 -12.00
CA THR A 283 -12.34 35.28 -11.32
C THR A 283 -12.44 35.34 -9.79
N SER A 284 -13.33 36.20 -9.27
CA SER A 284 -13.65 36.27 -7.84
C SER A 284 -14.29 34.97 -7.36
N THR A 285 -15.28 34.45 -8.09
CA THR A 285 -15.88 33.13 -7.81
C THR A 285 -14.83 32.02 -7.86
N ALA A 286 -13.95 32.01 -8.87
CA ALA A 286 -12.87 31.04 -8.94
C ALA A 286 -11.98 31.09 -7.68
N SER A 287 -11.59 32.30 -7.25
CA SER A 287 -10.81 32.50 -6.03
C SER A 287 -11.49 31.93 -4.78
N ILE A 288 -12.81 32.13 -4.65
CA ILE A 288 -13.61 31.57 -3.55
C ILE A 288 -13.63 30.03 -3.60
N LEU A 289 -13.91 29.43 -4.76
CA LEU A 289 -13.97 27.98 -4.92
C LEU A 289 -12.60 27.32 -4.69
N ILE A 290 -11.54 27.93 -5.21
CA ILE A 290 -10.15 27.50 -4.98
C ILE A 290 -9.83 27.57 -3.48
N ALA A 291 -10.21 28.65 -2.79
CA ALA A 291 -10.01 28.77 -1.34
C ALA A 291 -10.77 27.71 -0.55
N ILE A 292 -12.01 27.38 -0.94
CA ILE A 292 -12.80 26.29 -0.34
C ILE A 292 -12.08 24.94 -0.50
N VAL A 293 -11.58 24.63 -1.71
CA VAL A 293 -10.84 23.38 -1.95
C VAL A 293 -9.58 23.35 -1.08
N THR A 294 -8.78 24.41 -1.09
CA THR A 294 -7.54 24.50 -0.29
C THR A 294 -7.80 24.33 1.20
N LEU A 295 -8.81 25.02 1.74
CA LEU A 295 -9.17 24.90 3.15
C LEU A 295 -9.70 23.49 3.48
N SER A 296 -10.47 22.87 2.58
CA SER A 296 -10.93 21.49 2.77
C SER A 296 -9.78 20.48 2.83
N MET A 297 -8.74 20.65 2.00
CA MET A 297 -7.53 19.83 2.04
C MET A 297 -6.80 20.01 3.37
N ALA A 298 -6.64 21.26 3.83
CA ALA A 298 -6.02 21.55 5.14
C ALA A 298 -6.77 20.92 6.33
N LEU A 299 -8.10 20.78 6.25
CA LEU A 299 -8.93 20.16 7.28
C LEU A 299 -9.04 18.62 7.17
N THR A 300 -8.40 18.00 6.17
CA THR A 300 -8.50 16.55 5.93
C THR A 300 -7.95 15.70 7.10
N PRO A 301 -6.79 16.02 7.71
CA PRO A 301 -6.30 15.26 8.87
C PRO A 301 -7.29 15.22 10.04
N LEU A 302 -8.01 16.32 10.27
CA LEU A 302 -9.03 16.40 11.33
C LEU A 302 -10.23 15.49 11.04
N SER A 303 -10.64 15.42 9.76
CA SER A 303 -11.71 14.50 9.33
C SER A 303 -11.35 13.04 9.62
N MET A 304 -10.08 12.69 9.48
CA MET A 304 -9.59 11.33 9.73
C MET A 304 -9.40 11.01 11.21
N MET A 305 -9.05 12.00 12.04
CA MET A 305 -9.12 11.86 13.49
C MET A 305 -10.56 11.60 13.95
N LEU A 306 -11.53 12.29 13.36
CA LEU A 306 -12.96 12.09 13.64
C LEU A 306 -13.41 10.68 13.25
N ALA A 307 -12.92 10.15 12.13
CA ALA A 307 -13.23 8.80 11.67
C ALA A 307 -12.89 7.74 12.72
N LYS A 308 -11.72 7.86 13.37
CA LYS A 308 -11.31 6.93 14.45
C LYS A 308 -12.27 6.91 15.64
N ARG A 309 -12.99 8.01 15.88
CA ARG A 309 -13.94 8.16 16.98
C ARG A 309 -15.36 7.74 16.60
N MET A 310 -15.70 7.79 15.31
CA MET A 310 -17.02 7.43 14.77
C MET A 310 -17.10 5.97 14.30
N VAL A 311 -15.97 5.35 13.98
CA VAL A 311 -15.89 3.90 13.74
C VAL A 311 -16.24 3.18 15.04
N ARG A 312 -17.18 2.24 14.97
CA ARG A 312 -17.49 1.40 16.12
C ARG A 312 -16.30 0.50 16.36
N ALA A 313 -15.86 0.37 17.61
CA ALA A 313 -15.01 -0.75 17.98
C ALA A 313 -15.70 -2.01 17.48
N ASP A 314 -14.99 -2.86 16.74
CA ASP A 314 -15.56 -4.14 16.32
C ASP A 314 -16.10 -4.79 17.61
N GLU A 315 -17.42 -4.98 17.69
CA GLU A 315 -18.02 -5.74 18.76
C GLU A 315 -17.31 -7.09 18.71
N ALA A 316 -16.59 -7.44 19.77
CA ALA A 316 -16.12 -8.80 19.92
C ALA A 316 -17.38 -9.66 19.77
N GLU A 317 -17.47 -10.49 18.73
CA GLU A 317 -18.61 -11.38 18.56
C GLU A 317 -18.75 -12.17 19.86
N GLU A 318 -19.80 -11.88 20.63
CA GLU A 318 -20.13 -12.63 21.84
C GLU A 318 -20.57 -14.02 21.39
N MET A 319 -19.62 -14.96 21.41
CA MET A 319 -19.93 -16.37 21.39
C MET A 319 -20.06 -16.80 22.85
N ASP A 320 -21.14 -17.49 23.22
CA ASP A 320 -21.31 -17.97 24.59
C ASP A 320 -20.10 -18.80 25.01
N GLU A 321 -19.58 -18.48 26.20
CA GLU A 321 -18.46 -19.14 26.85
C GLU A 321 -18.91 -20.50 27.43
N ASP A 322 -19.16 -21.47 26.54
CA ASP A 322 -19.49 -22.85 26.92
C ASP A 322 -18.22 -23.70 27.06
N PHE A 323 -17.79 -23.96 28.29
CA PHE A 323 -16.60 -24.75 28.61
C PHE A 323 -16.89 -26.24 28.90
N ASP A 324 -18.04 -26.77 28.47
CA ASP A 324 -18.33 -28.19 28.65
C ASP A 324 -17.27 -29.07 27.98
N GLY A 325 -16.70 -30.00 28.76
CA GLY A 325 -15.60 -30.87 28.33
C GLY A 325 -14.19 -30.28 28.44
N ALA A 326 -14.03 -29.06 28.97
CA ALA A 326 -12.73 -28.45 29.25
C ALA A 326 -12.01 -29.11 30.45
N GLY A 327 -10.68 -28.98 30.48
CA GLY A 327 -9.84 -29.42 31.61
C GLY A 327 -8.83 -30.51 31.28
N ALA A 328 -8.12 -30.37 30.16
CA ALA A 328 -6.99 -31.23 29.82
C ALA A 328 -5.71 -30.90 30.61
N ASP A 329 -4.71 -31.77 30.50
CA ASP A 329 -3.38 -31.57 31.11
C ASP A 329 -2.63 -30.34 30.57
N VAL A 330 -2.99 -29.88 29.36
CA VAL A 330 -2.42 -28.69 28.71
C VAL A 330 -3.52 -27.70 28.38
N LEU A 331 -3.38 -26.47 28.88
CA LEU A 331 -4.23 -25.33 28.51
C LEU A 331 -3.46 -24.45 27.52
N MET A 332 -3.96 -24.32 26.31
CA MET A 332 -3.36 -23.46 25.28
C MET A 332 -4.16 -22.18 25.11
N VAL A 333 -3.48 -21.04 25.21
CA VAL A 333 -4.07 -19.71 25.05
C VAL A 333 -3.66 -19.11 23.70
N GLY A 334 -4.57 -19.17 22.72
CA GLY A 334 -4.41 -18.65 21.37
C GLY A 334 -4.21 -19.75 20.30
N PHE A 335 -5.18 -19.86 19.38
CA PHE A 335 -5.21 -20.82 18.27
C PHE A 335 -4.90 -20.17 16.91
N SER A 336 -3.84 -19.35 16.89
CA SER A 336 -3.34 -18.76 15.66
C SER A 336 -2.46 -19.74 14.87
N ARG A 337 -1.78 -19.26 13.82
CA ARG A 337 -0.83 -20.06 13.01
C ARG A 337 0.17 -20.87 13.86
N PHE A 338 0.68 -20.28 14.94
CA PHE A 338 1.61 -20.96 15.85
C PHE A 338 0.91 -22.03 16.69
N GLY A 339 -0.19 -21.68 17.36
CA GLY A 339 -0.94 -22.60 18.22
C GLY A 339 -1.54 -23.78 17.45
N GLN A 340 -1.93 -23.57 16.18
CA GLN A 340 -2.38 -24.65 15.29
C GLN A 340 -1.31 -25.72 15.11
N ILE A 341 -0.07 -25.33 14.80
CA ILE A 341 1.03 -26.28 14.62
C ILE A 341 1.47 -26.88 15.96
N ALA A 342 1.58 -26.06 17.00
CA ALA A 342 1.98 -26.53 18.33
C ALA A 342 0.98 -27.55 18.91
N SER A 343 -0.32 -27.34 18.69
CA SER A 343 -1.36 -28.27 19.16
C SER A 343 -1.30 -29.62 18.45
N GLN A 344 -0.89 -29.68 17.18
CA GLN A 344 -0.71 -30.96 16.47
C GLN A 344 0.33 -31.85 17.16
N MET A 345 1.44 -31.29 17.62
CA MET A 345 2.48 -32.06 18.33
C MET A 345 1.96 -32.64 19.64
N LEU A 346 1.12 -31.89 20.36
CA LEU A 346 0.52 -32.33 21.61
C LEU A 346 -0.51 -33.45 21.35
N LEU A 347 -1.41 -33.23 20.40
CA LEU A 347 -2.45 -34.19 20.01
C LEU A 347 -1.85 -35.48 19.44
N SER A 348 -0.78 -35.39 18.63
CA SER A 348 -0.08 -36.57 18.11
C SER A 348 0.61 -37.40 19.19
N SER A 349 0.87 -36.80 20.36
CA SER A 349 1.43 -37.51 21.52
C SER A 349 0.37 -38.23 22.37
N GLY A 350 -0.91 -38.20 21.95
CA GLY A 350 -2.03 -38.78 22.69
C GLY A 350 -2.48 -37.95 23.89
N ARG A 351 -2.10 -36.67 23.96
CA ARG A 351 -2.51 -35.75 25.03
C ARG A 351 -3.65 -34.87 24.55
N ASP A 352 -4.70 -34.79 25.35
CA ASP A 352 -5.76 -33.80 25.16
C ASP A 352 -5.22 -32.39 25.44
N VAL A 353 -5.76 -31.39 24.73
CA VAL A 353 -5.44 -29.97 24.91
C VAL A 353 -6.73 -29.18 24.97
N THR A 354 -6.91 -28.39 26.03
CA THR A 354 -7.95 -27.36 26.07
C THR A 354 -7.41 -26.12 25.38
N ILE A 355 -8.10 -25.58 24.39
CA ILE A 355 -7.65 -24.40 23.66
C ILE A 355 -8.64 -23.26 23.86
N ILE A 356 -8.16 -22.06 24.21
CA ILE A 356 -8.99 -20.84 24.24
C ILE A 356 -8.52 -19.82 23.20
N ASP A 357 -9.46 -19.14 22.54
CA ASP A 357 -9.16 -18.07 21.60
C ASP A 357 -10.25 -16.98 21.62
N HIS A 358 -9.83 -15.72 21.54
CA HIS A 358 -10.72 -14.55 21.53
C HIS A 358 -11.44 -14.32 20.18
N SER A 359 -11.14 -15.11 19.15
CA SER A 359 -11.75 -14.98 17.82
C SER A 359 -12.78 -16.07 17.59
N ALA A 360 -14.07 -15.70 17.64
CA ALA A 360 -15.18 -16.60 17.38
C ALA A 360 -15.06 -17.30 16.03
N ASP A 361 -14.61 -16.60 14.98
CA ASP A 361 -14.32 -17.20 13.67
C ASP A 361 -13.29 -18.34 13.72
N ARG A 362 -12.18 -18.15 14.44
CA ARG A 362 -11.16 -19.20 14.60
C ARG A 362 -11.73 -20.39 15.36
N VAL A 363 -12.52 -20.14 16.40
CA VAL A 363 -13.17 -21.21 17.18
C VAL A 363 -14.13 -22.01 16.30
N ARG A 364 -15.06 -21.35 15.60
CA ARG A 364 -16.02 -22.01 14.69
C ARG A 364 -15.33 -22.80 13.58
N ALA A 365 -14.27 -22.24 12.99
CA ALA A 365 -13.50 -22.93 11.96
C ALA A 365 -12.83 -24.19 12.51
N ALA A 366 -12.18 -24.09 13.67
CA ALA A 366 -11.47 -25.20 14.29
C ALA A 366 -12.41 -26.29 14.85
N GLN A 367 -13.57 -25.93 15.40
CA GLN A 367 -14.58 -26.90 15.86
C GLN A 367 -15.07 -27.80 14.72
N LYS A 368 -15.19 -27.27 13.48
CA LYS A 368 -15.53 -28.10 12.29
C LYS A 368 -14.50 -29.19 12.00
N PHE A 369 -13.25 -29.00 12.42
CA PHE A 369 -12.18 -29.98 12.32
C PHE A 369 -12.03 -30.84 13.59
N GLY A 370 -12.95 -30.72 14.55
CA GLY A 370 -12.99 -31.53 15.77
C GLY A 370 -12.06 -31.08 16.89
N PHE A 371 -11.46 -29.88 16.82
CA PHE A 371 -10.65 -29.35 17.91
C PHE A 371 -11.51 -29.01 19.13
N ARG A 372 -11.04 -29.37 20.34
CA ARG A 372 -11.58 -28.90 21.63
C ARG A 372 -11.12 -27.46 21.89
N ILE A 373 -11.73 -26.52 21.18
CA ILE A 373 -11.45 -25.10 21.27
C ILE A 373 -12.69 -24.34 21.78
N TYR A 374 -12.44 -23.34 22.60
CA TYR A 374 -13.42 -22.55 23.31
C TYR A 374 -13.18 -21.06 23.05
N PHE A 375 -14.27 -20.29 22.98
CA PHE A 375 -14.16 -18.85 22.92
C PHE A 375 -13.86 -18.30 24.31
N GLY A 376 -12.90 -17.37 24.39
CA GLY A 376 -12.55 -16.76 25.66
C GLY A 376 -11.32 -15.86 25.57
N ASP A 377 -11.31 -14.81 26.39
CA ASP A 377 -10.16 -13.94 26.56
C ASP A 377 -9.22 -14.50 27.63
N GLY A 378 -8.02 -14.94 27.23
CA GLY A 378 -7.02 -15.45 28.17
C GLY A 378 -6.49 -14.43 29.18
N THR A 379 -6.79 -13.14 29.03
CA THR A 379 -6.47 -12.09 30.01
C THR A 379 -7.48 -12.01 31.17
N ARG A 380 -8.58 -12.76 31.09
CA ARG A 380 -9.64 -12.82 32.10
C ARG A 380 -9.46 -14.04 33.00
N LYS A 381 -9.42 -13.81 34.33
CA LYS A 381 -9.23 -14.87 35.32
C LYS A 381 -10.35 -15.90 35.31
N ASP A 382 -11.60 -15.44 35.26
CA ASP A 382 -12.81 -16.27 35.19
C ASP A 382 -12.80 -17.21 33.97
N VAL A 383 -12.34 -16.73 32.82
CA VAL A 383 -12.18 -17.53 31.60
C VAL A 383 -11.12 -18.63 31.79
N LEU A 384 -9.96 -18.29 32.39
CA LEU A 384 -8.91 -19.28 32.65
C LEU A 384 -9.39 -20.37 33.64
N GLU A 385 -10.16 -19.99 34.66
CA GLU A 385 -10.75 -20.95 35.61
C GLU A 385 -11.74 -21.89 34.93
N ALA A 386 -12.65 -21.34 34.13
CA ALA A 386 -13.63 -22.12 33.37
C ALA A 386 -12.96 -23.06 32.36
N ALA A 387 -11.87 -22.62 31.71
CA ALA A 387 -11.05 -23.45 30.83
C ALA A 387 -10.22 -24.53 31.57
N GLY A 388 -10.28 -24.56 32.90
CA GLY A 388 -9.67 -25.61 33.71
C GLY A 388 -8.20 -25.39 34.06
N ILE A 389 -7.71 -24.14 34.12
CA ILE A 389 -6.30 -23.83 34.43
C ILE A 389 -5.80 -24.49 35.72
N ARG A 390 -6.66 -24.68 36.73
CA ARG A 390 -6.29 -25.34 38.00
C ARG A 390 -5.92 -26.82 37.84
N ARG A 391 -6.37 -27.47 36.76
CA ARG A 391 -6.03 -28.86 36.43
C ARG A 391 -4.89 -28.95 35.42
N ALA A 392 -4.61 -27.87 34.69
CA ALA A 392 -3.56 -27.83 33.70
C ALA A 392 -2.17 -27.93 34.36
N LYS A 393 -1.35 -28.85 33.86
CA LYS A 393 0.05 -28.99 34.28
C LYS A 393 0.95 -27.99 33.55
N ILE A 394 0.58 -27.65 32.32
CA ILE A 394 1.28 -26.70 31.45
C ILE A 394 0.26 -25.74 30.84
N VAL A 395 0.58 -24.45 30.89
CA VAL A 395 -0.13 -23.39 30.17
C VAL A 395 0.73 -22.91 29.01
N ALA A 396 0.28 -23.18 27.78
CA ALA A 396 0.95 -22.79 26.55
C ALA A 396 0.37 -21.47 26.02
N VAL A 397 1.05 -20.35 26.27
CA VAL A 397 0.64 -19.01 25.82
C VAL A 397 1.14 -18.77 24.40
N CYS A 398 0.22 -18.89 23.43
CA CYS A 398 0.50 -18.89 21.98
C CYS A 398 -0.02 -17.62 21.26
N THR A 399 -0.32 -16.55 22.00
CA THR A 399 -0.85 -15.30 21.43
C THR A 399 0.21 -14.55 20.60
N HIS A 400 -0.23 -13.61 19.75
CA HIS A 400 0.65 -12.93 18.79
C HIS A 400 1.14 -11.54 19.25
N LYS A 401 0.43 -10.89 20.18
CA LYS A 401 0.79 -9.56 20.70
C LYS A 401 1.62 -9.71 21.97
N ARG A 402 2.71 -8.96 22.08
CA ARG A 402 3.62 -9.00 23.23
C ARG A 402 2.90 -8.60 24.51
N GLU A 403 2.14 -7.52 24.44
CA GLU A 403 1.42 -6.93 25.57
C GLU A 403 0.28 -7.83 26.07
N ILE A 404 -0.28 -8.68 25.20
CA ILE A 404 -1.27 -9.68 25.59
C ILE A 404 -0.57 -10.87 26.24
N THR A 405 0.50 -11.37 25.63
CA THR A 405 1.30 -12.49 26.17
C THR A 405 1.81 -12.17 27.57
N ASP A 406 2.41 -11.00 27.75
CA ASP A 406 2.93 -10.53 29.03
C ASP A 406 1.82 -10.46 30.10
N ARG A 407 0.66 -9.85 29.78
CA ARG A 407 -0.47 -9.77 30.72
C ARG A 407 -0.99 -11.13 31.16
N ILE A 408 -1.07 -12.09 30.23
CA ILE A 408 -1.51 -13.45 30.55
C ILE A 408 -0.50 -14.12 31.48
N ILE A 409 0.80 -13.97 31.20
CA ILE A 409 1.86 -14.55 32.02
C ILE A 409 1.85 -13.96 33.43
N ASP A 410 1.79 -12.63 33.54
CA ASP A 410 1.75 -11.94 34.83
C ASP A 410 0.55 -12.41 35.66
N LEU A 411 -0.63 -12.57 35.04
CA LEU A 411 -1.84 -13.10 35.67
C LEU A 411 -1.67 -14.56 36.12
N ILE A 412 -1.07 -15.41 35.29
CA ILE A 412 -0.85 -16.82 35.64
C ILE A 412 0.15 -16.94 36.79
N GLN A 413 1.22 -16.16 36.77
CA GLN A 413 2.23 -16.17 37.84
C GLN A 413 1.69 -15.66 39.17
N SER A 414 0.78 -14.67 39.16
CA SER A 414 0.17 -14.15 40.39
C SER A 414 -0.87 -15.10 41.00
N GLU A 415 -1.73 -15.70 40.17
CA GLU A 415 -2.89 -16.47 40.63
C GLU A 415 -2.66 -18.00 40.65
N TYR A 416 -1.76 -18.51 39.81
CA TYR A 416 -1.52 -19.94 39.59
C TYR A 416 -0.01 -20.27 39.62
N PRO A 417 0.70 -20.02 40.72
CA PRO A 417 2.16 -20.11 40.79
C PRO A 417 2.74 -21.52 40.55
N ASN A 418 1.90 -22.56 40.59
CA ASN A 418 2.31 -23.94 40.35
C ASN A 418 2.19 -24.38 38.87
N ALA A 419 1.58 -23.55 38.02
CA ALA A 419 1.40 -23.86 36.60
C ALA A 419 2.70 -23.59 35.83
N LYS A 420 3.16 -24.57 35.04
CA LYS A 420 4.31 -24.36 34.16
C LYS A 420 3.91 -23.53 32.94
N ILE A 421 4.69 -22.52 32.60
CA ILE A 421 4.38 -21.55 31.55
C ILE A 421 5.29 -21.76 30.35
N PHE A 422 4.68 -22.11 29.21
CA PHE A 422 5.36 -22.22 27.92
C PHE A 422 4.88 -21.06 27.04
N ALA A 423 5.78 -20.16 26.64
CA ALA A 423 5.41 -18.91 26.00
C ALA A 423 5.97 -18.80 24.58
N ARG A 424 5.13 -18.35 23.64
CA ARG A 424 5.57 -17.88 22.34
C ARG A 424 6.23 -16.51 22.49
N ALA A 425 7.50 -16.41 22.11
CA ALA A 425 8.19 -15.14 21.92
C ALA A 425 7.94 -14.60 20.50
N TYR A 426 7.66 -13.30 20.41
CA TYR A 426 7.47 -12.60 19.13
C TYR A 426 8.83 -12.39 18.44
N ASP A 427 9.84 -11.95 19.20
CA ASP A 427 11.20 -11.72 18.72
C ASP A 427 12.22 -11.99 19.84
N ARG A 428 13.49 -11.69 19.54
CA ARG A 428 14.61 -11.82 20.49
C ARG A 428 14.47 -10.93 21.72
N THR A 429 14.01 -9.69 21.57
CA THR A 429 13.81 -8.78 22.73
C THR A 429 12.72 -9.32 23.65
N HIS A 430 11.61 -9.79 23.10
CA HIS A 430 10.53 -10.41 23.85
C HIS A 430 11.01 -11.71 24.54
N THR A 431 11.87 -12.50 23.89
CA THR A 431 12.50 -13.69 24.49
C THR A 431 13.25 -13.34 25.79
N LEU A 432 14.08 -12.31 25.76
CA LEU A 432 14.82 -11.86 26.95
C LEU A 432 13.87 -11.38 28.06
N ALA A 433 12.81 -10.65 27.70
CA ALA A 433 11.80 -10.19 28.66
C ALA A 433 11.03 -11.36 29.29
N LEU A 434 10.69 -12.40 28.52
CA LEU A 434 10.03 -13.61 29.03
C LEU A 434 10.95 -14.41 29.96
N ARG A 435 12.23 -14.55 29.62
CA ARG A 435 13.23 -15.17 30.51
C ARG A 435 13.39 -14.42 31.82
N ALA A 436 13.39 -13.08 31.76
CA ALA A 436 13.46 -12.25 32.97
C ALA A 436 12.23 -12.43 33.88
N ARG A 437 11.06 -12.78 33.31
CA ARG A 437 9.87 -13.17 34.07
C ARG A 437 9.91 -14.60 34.60
N GLY A 438 10.88 -15.41 34.20
CA GLY A 438 11.03 -16.79 34.69
C GLY A 438 9.98 -17.75 34.15
N VAL A 439 9.56 -17.60 32.89
CA VAL A 439 8.77 -18.65 32.21
C VAL A 439 9.58 -19.94 32.09
N ASP A 440 8.92 -21.10 32.16
CA ASP A 440 9.60 -22.40 32.10
C ASP A 440 10.23 -22.69 30.73
N TYR A 441 9.60 -22.23 29.66
CA TYR A 441 10.10 -22.38 28.30
C TYR A 441 9.57 -21.29 27.38
N GLU A 442 10.42 -20.81 26.49
CA GLU A 442 10.05 -19.85 25.46
C GLU A 442 10.57 -20.22 24.08
N ALA A 443 9.78 -19.95 23.05
CA ALA A 443 10.17 -20.19 21.66
C ALA A 443 9.86 -18.98 20.77
N ARG A 444 10.87 -18.51 20.03
CA ARG A 444 10.69 -17.45 19.02
C ARG A 444 9.93 -17.96 17.82
N GLU A 445 8.84 -17.29 17.46
CA GLU A 445 7.87 -17.79 16.50
C GLU A 445 8.42 -18.07 15.09
N THR A 446 9.45 -17.35 14.64
CA THR A 446 10.03 -17.49 13.29
C THR A 446 11.39 -18.16 13.25
N PHE A 447 11.96 -18.53 14.41
CA PHE A 447 13.35 -18.96 14.47
C PHE A 447 13.59 -20.30 13.77
N GLU A 448 12.81 -21.33 14.13
CA GLU A 448 12.96 -22.67 13.54
C GLU A 448 12.58 -22.69 12.04
N SER A 449 11.55 -21.93 11.63
CA SER A 449 11.19 -21.81 10.22
C SER A 449 12.25 -21.06 9.41
N GLY A 450 12.88 -20.03 9.98
CA GLY A 450 14.01 -19.32 9.38
C GLY A 450 15.25 -20.20 9.22
N LEU A 451 15.59 -21.01 10.23
CA LEU A 451 16.69 -21.97 10.16
C LEU A 451 16.46 -23.01 9.05
N LEU A 452 15.27 -23.60 9.00
CA LEU A 452 14.91 -24.58 7.97
C LEU A 452 14.93 -23.97 6.56
N PHE A 453 14.39 -22.76 6.39
CA PHE A 453 14.42 -22.05 5.11
C PHE A 453 15.85 -21.75 4.66
N GLY A 454 16.70 -21.29 5.58
CA GLY A 454 18.12 -21.07 5.33
C GLY A 454 18.84 -22.35 4.90
N ARG A 455 18.60 -23.46 5.61
CA ARG A 455 19.16 -24.79 5.25
C ARG A 455 18.75 -25.21 3.84
N LYS A 456 17.45 -25.16 3.52
CA LYS A 456 16.94 -25.51 2.17
C LYS A 456 17.49 -24.58 1.09
N THR A 457 17.80 -23.32 1.41
CA THR A 457 18.40 -22.38 0.46
C THR A 457 19.84 -22.76 0.12
N ILE A 458 20.67 -23.10 1.11
CA ILE A 458 22.07 -23.49 0.85
C ILE A 458 22.17 -24.88 0.22
N GLU A 459 21.25 -25.80 0.52
CA GLU A 459 21.11 -27.07 -0.20
C GLU A 459 20.86 -26.82 -1.70
N ALA A 460 19.94 -25.91 -2.04
CA ALA A 460 19.65 -25.54 -3.43
C ALA A 460 20.83 -24.83 -4.14
N LEU A 461 21.76 -24.25 -3.39
CA LEU A 461 23.02 -23.68 -3.90
C LEU A 461 24.11 -24.74 -4.10
N GLY A 462 23.84 -26.02 -3.81
CA GLY A 462 24.75 -27.14 -4.03
C GLY A 462 25.53 -27.58 -2.80
N VAL A 463 25.19 -27.11 -1.59
CA VAL A 463 25.77 -27.63 -0.35
C VAL A 463 25.14 -28.99 -0.02
N GLU A 464 25.97 -29.98 0.34
CA GLU A 464 25.50 -31.31 0.75
C GLU A 464 24.61 -31.24 2.01
N GLU A 465 23.56 -32.07 2.07
CA GLU A 465 22.57 -32.05 3.16
C GLU A 465 23.19 -32.20 4.56
N ALA A 466 24.18 -33.09 4.71
CA ALA A 466 24.91 -33.27 5.97
C ALA A 466 25.62 -31.98 6.39
N ARG A 467 26.31 -31.32 5.45
CA ARG A 467 27.01 -30.06 5.70
C ARG A 467 26.03 -28.90 5.96
N ALA A 468 24.90 -28.87 5.26
CA ALA A 468 23.86 -27.87 5.50
C ALA A 468 23.24 -28.01 6.90
N GLN A 469 23.05 -29.25 7.36
CA GLN A 469 22.60 -29.54 8.73
C GLN A 469 23.62 -29.07 9.77
N GLU A 470 24.91 -29.36 9.59
CA GLU A 470 25.98 -28.85 10.46
C GLU A 470 25.98 -27.33 10.55
N ILE A 471 25.80 -26.63 9.42
CA ILE A 471 25.72 -25.16 9.38
C ILE A 471 24.49 -24.67 10.14
N GLN A 472 23.33 -25.30 9.96
CA GLN A 472 22.11 -24.95 10.69
C GLN A 472 22.32 -25.08 12.20
N ASP A 473 22.91 -26.19 12.66
CA ASP A 473 23.13 -26.45 14.07
C ASP A 473 24.18 -25.50 14.69
N ASP A 474 25.21 -25.15 13.93
CA ASP A 474 26.21 -24.14 14.31
C ASP A 474 25.59 -22.73 14.43
N VAL A 475 24.68 -22.35 13.51
CA VAL A 475 23.92 -21.10 13.61
C VAL A 475 22.99 -21.12 14.83
N ARG A 476 22.28 -22.22 15.09
CA ARG A 476 21.43 -22.38 16.28
C ARG A 476 22.24 -22.19 17.56
N LYS A 477 23.37 -22.91 17.67
CA LYS A 477 24.27 -22.85 18.82
C LYS A 477 24.78 -21.43 19.07
N ARG A 478 25.28 -20.73 18.04
CA ARG A 478 25.76 -19.34 18.21
C ARG A 478 24.65 -18.39 18.62
N ASP A 479 23.45 -18.57 18.07
CA ASP A 479 22.30 -17.75 18.44
C ASP A 479 21.91 -17.97 19.92
N GLU A 480 21.90 -19.22 20.40
CA GLU A 480 21.66 -19.55 21.82
C GLU A 480 22.74 -18.98 22.75
N GLU A 481 24.02 -19.17 22.42
CA GLU A 481 25.15 -18.59 23.17
C GLU A 481 25.02 -17.07 23.26
N ARG A 482 24.69 -16.42 22.13
CA ARG A 482 24.47 -14.98 22.09
C ARG A 482 23.30 -14.56 22.96
N LEU A 483 22.20 -15.31 22.97
CA LEU A 483 21.04 -15.01 23.81
C LEU A 483 21.40 -15.07 25.30
N ALA A 484 22.22 -16.04 25.71
CA ALA A 484 22.73 -16.14 27.07
C ALA A 484 23.60 -14.94 27.46
N ILE A 485 24.51 -14.50 26.58
CA ILE A 485 25.34 -13.29 26.81
C ILE A 485 24.44 -12.06 26.96
N GLN A 486 23.45 -11.90 26.06
CA GLN A 486 22.56 -10.73 26.07
C GLN A 486 21.65 -10.66 27.29
N GLN A 487 21.34 -11.79 27.90
CA GLN A 487 20.58 -11.85 29.14
C GLN A 487 21.34 -11.21 30.31
N VAL A 488 22.68 -11.20 30.27
CA VAL A 488 23.54 -10.65 31.32
C VAL A 488 24.05 -9.24 30.95
N GLU A 489 24.54 -9.07 29.73
CA GLU A 489 25.27 -7.86 29.30
C GLU A 489 24.41 -6.87 28.50
N GLY A 490 23.16 -7.23 28.18
CA GLY A 490 22.20 -6.41 27.45
C GLY A 490 22.15 -6.68 25.94
N LEU A 491 21.19 -6.03 25.27
CA LEU A 491 20.74 -6.38 23.91
C LEU A 491 21.84 -6.30 22.83
N TYR A 492 22.85 -5.45 23.02
CA TYR A 492 23.91 -5.23 22.04
C TYR A 492 25.12 -6.15 22.20
N ALA A 493 25.16 -7.00 23.22
CA ALA A 493 26.25 -7.92 23.49
C ALA A 493 26.26 -9.14 22.55
N GLY A 494 27.39 -9.86 22.52
CA GLY A 494 27.60 -11.07 21.73
C GLY A 494 27.56 -10.86 20.21
N ARG A 495 28.04 -9.72 19.71
CA ARG A 495 28.07 -9.41 18.26
C ARG A 495 29.01 -10.31 17.47
N ASP A 496 30.06 -10.80 18.11
CA ASP A 496 31.03 -11.76 17.61
C ASP A 496 30.40 -13.12 17.25
N LYS A 497 29.22 -13.44 17.80
CA LYS A 497 28.47 -14.66 17.50
C LYS A 497 27.64 -14.57 16.21
N LEU A 498 27.57 -13.41 15.57
CA LEU A 498 26.84 -13.21 14.31
C LEU A 498 27.77 -13.29 13.11
N HIS A 499 27.35 -14.06 12.10
CA HIS A 499 27.92 -13.94 10.77
C HIS A 499 27.40 -12.67 10.10
N THR A 500 28.28 -11.68 9.95
CA THR A 500 28.01 -10.42 9.22
C THR A 500 28.67 -10.40 7.85
N ARG A 501 29.46 -11.44 7.54
CA ARG A 501 30.18 -11.65 6.29
C ARG A 501 30.16 -13.14 5.93
N PRO A 502 30.31 -13.52 4.65
CA PRO A 502 30.49 -14.91 4.26
C PRO A 502 31.68 -15.54 5.01
N VAL A 503 31.47 -16.74 5.55
CA VAL A 503 32.52 -17.49 6.23
C VAL A 503 33.47 -18.07 5.18
N THR A 504 34.73 -17.68 5.20
CA THR A 504 35.79 -18.34 4.44
C THR A 504 36.30 -19.53 5.26
N PRO A 505 36.23 -20.78 4.77
CA PRO A 505 36.78 -21.92 5.48
C PRO A 505 38.28 -21.74 5.64
N GLU A 506 38.76 -21.52 6.87
CA GLU A 506 40.19 -21.63 7.15
C GLU A 506 40.56 -23.11 7.28
N PRO A 507 41.56 -23.61 6.54
CA PRO A 507 42.04 -24.97 6.71
C PRO A 507 42.47 -25.20 8.16
N LEU A 508 41.98 -26.27 8.79
CA LEU A 508 42.39 -26.68 10.15
C LEU A 508 43.91 -26.93 10.28
N ILE A 509 44.59 -27.12 9.16
CA ILE A 509 46.03 -27.29 9.06
C ILE A 509 46.53 -26.27 8.04
N LYS A 510 47.38 -25.33 8.47
CA LYS A 510 48.10 -24.45 7.56
C LYS A 510 48.96 -25.33 6.64
N PRO A 511 48.74 -25.34 5.31
CA PRO A 511 49.49 -26.22 4.43
C PRO A 511 50.99 -25.92 4.54
N VAL A 512 51.81 -26.95 4.76
CA VAL A 512 53.26 -26.84 4.97
C VAL A 512 53.98 -26.33 3.71
N ARG A 513 53.32 -26.42 2.55
CA ARG A 513 53.79 -25.86 1.28
C ARG A 513 52.68 -25.06 0.62
N GLU A 514 53.02 -23.87 0.13
CA GLU A 514 52.19 -23.14 -0.83
C GLU A 514 52.11 -23.95 -2.14
N GLY A 515 50.89 -24.12 -2.64
CA GLY A 515 50.67 -24.80 -3.92
C GLY A 515 51.24 -23.99 -5.07
N LYS A 516 52.20 -24.56 -5.81
CA LYS A 516 52.63 -24.01 -7.09
C LYS A 516 51.56 -24.28 -8.15
N ARG A 517 51.22 -23.25 -8.93
CA ARG A 517 50.40 -23.36 -10.13
C ARG A 517 51.15 -24.21 -11.17
N LEU A 518 50.48 -25.20 -11.76
CA LEU A 518 51.06 -26.10 -12.78
C LEU A 518 51.30 -25.39 -14.13
N ASP A 519 50.82 -24.15 -14.29
CA ASP A 519 50.90 -23.39 -15.54
C ASP A 519 52.18 -22.54 -15.66
N ASP A 520 52.99 -22.46 -14.60
CA ASP A 520 54.28 -21.74 -14.59
C ASP A 520 55.46 -22.69 -14.84
N ASP A 521 55.44 -23.40 -15.96
CA ASP A 521 56.64 -24.01 -16.53
C ASP A 521 57.19 -23.07 -17.63
N PRO A 522 58.32 -22.36 -17.39
CA PRO A 522 58.87 -21.43 -18.37
C PRO A 522 59.61 -22.13 -19.52
N GLU A 523 59.68 -23.46 -19.54
CA GLU A 523 60.30 -24.22 -20.62
C GLU A 523 59.26 -25.05 -21.37
N GLY A 524 58.63 -24.40 -22.37
CA GLY A 524 57.71 -25.05 -23.30
C GLY A 524 58.30 -26.32 -23.91
N ARG A 525 57.64 -27.45 -23.69
CA ARG A 525 57.80 -28.67 -24.49
C ARG A 525 56.47 -29.04 -25.10
N ASP A 526 56.35 -28.69 -26.37
CA ASP A 526 55.30 -29.06 -27.31
C ASP A 526 55.34 -30.59 -27.52
N PRO A 527 54.26 -31.35 -27.27
CA PRO A 527 54.29 -32.79 -27.37
C PRO A 527 53.78 -33.25 -28.74
N GLU A 528 54.57 -33.14 -29.82
CA GLU A 528 54.32 -33.93 -31.03
C GLU A 528 55.52 -33.95 -32.01
N LYS A 529 56.31 -35.04 -31.97
CA LYS A 529 56.84 -35.75 -33.17
C LYS A 529 57.66 -37.01 -32.81
N PRO A 530 57.51 -38.13 -33.54
CA PRO A 530 58.13 -39.41 -33.18
C PRO A 530 59.45 -39.72 -33.93
N ALA A 531 60.26 -40.59 -33.30
CA ALA A 531 61.38 -41.42 -33.80
C ALA A 531 62.61 -40.69 -34.38
N ASN A 532 63.87 -41.10 -34.20
CA ASN A 532 64.49 -42.43 -34.08
C ASN A 532 65.95 -42.28 -33.49
N PRO A 533 66.83 -43.30 -33.40
CA PRO A 533 67.67 -43.56 -32.23
C PRO A 533 69.16 -43.30 -32.52
N HIS A 534 70.02 -43.71 -31.59
CA HIS A 534 71.49 -43.87 -31.70
C HIS A 534 72.38 -42.81 -31.02
N THR A 535 72.85 -43.25 -29.84
CA THR A 535 74.26 -43.36 -29.45
C THR A 535 75.13 -42.12 -29.28
N VAL A 536 75.65 -42.04 -28.04
CA VAL A 536 77.06 -41.86 -27.66
C VAL A 536 77.59 -40.42 -27.57
N GLY A 537 78.06 -40.10 -26.36
CA GLY A 537 79.44 -39.61 -26.21
C GLY A 537 79.62 -38.22 -25.59
N ALA A 538 80.02 -38.25 -24.31
CA ALA A 538 81.15 -37.54 -23.71
C ALA A 538 81.29 -35.99 -23.78
N ASN A 539 81.38 -35.42 -22.57
CA ASN A 539 82.33 -34.40 -22.09
C ASN A 539 82.69 -33.20 -22.98
N ALA A 540 82.36 -32.00 -22.51
CA ALA A 540 83.30 -31.10 -21.82
C ALA A 540 82.53 -29.95 -21.15
#